data_AF-A0A954S9T9-F1
#
_entry.id   AF-A0A954S9T9-F1
#
_cell.length_a   1.000
_cell.length_b   1.000
_cell.length_c   1.000
_cell.angle_alpha   90.00
_cell.angle_beta   90.00
_cell.angle_gamma   90.00
#
_symmetry.space_group_name_H-M   'P 1'
#
loop_
_entity.id
_entity.type
_entity.pdbx_description
1 polymer ?
#
loop_
_entity_poly.entity_id
_entity_poly.type
_entity_poly.pdbx_seq_one_letter_code
_entity_poly.pdbx_strand_id
1 'polypeptide(L)'
;MRDAPSINGKTHRTYQRSSRIGIRRPSSFTERLLYQFSINLQFIWRRLLRGVQSVAARVRRIPQLLSSLASPLNIAKCRYVVWHIGSKVLLGLVYFSIIAEGLRQLVPTLGQRLYKLPGLSFLQDYEATYRLDLAPIFAFFLLLAVWSLWGSLLKIWLLDDDSERYSDSHKLLISMLGCTILAADAYLFYTAVAQMGWSGSFSFSAIIATTAYVGVLIFVLYVSHQLREDVDQLRGI
;
A
#
# COMPACT_ATOMS: atom_id res chain seq x y z
N MET A 1 -55.07 14.66 -32.09
CA MET A 1 -53.94 15.61 -32.00
C MET A 1 -53.18 15.25 -30.74
N ARG A 2 -52.17 14.36 -30.66
CA ARG A 2 -51.06 13.92 -31.54
C ARG A 2 -50.15 15.05 -32.01
N ASP A 3 -49.19 15.40 -31.15
CA ASP A 3 -47.93 16.02 -31.55
C ASP A 3 -46.77 15.18 -31.01
N ALA A 4 -45.98 14.64 -31.94
CA ALA A 4 -44.78 13.85 -31.68
C ALA A 4 -43.53 14.74 -31.85
N PRO A 5 -42.56 14.71 -30.94
CA PRO A 5 -41.33 15.47 -31.10
C PRO A 5 -40.35 14.79 -32.07
N SER A 6 -39.92 15.58 -33.05
CA SER A 6 -38.96 15.25 -34.11
C SER A 6 -37.55 15.02 -33.54
N ILE A 7 -37.05 13.80 -33.67
CA ILE A 7 -35.66 13.41 -33.37
C ILE A 7 -34.78 13.84 -34.56
N ASN A 8 -34.17 15.02 -34.45
CA ASN A 8 -33.24 15.51 -35.47
C ASN A 8 -31.82 15.01 -35.16
N GLY A 9 -31.45 13.92 -35.83
CA GLY A 9 -30.13 13.29 -35.74
C GLY A 9 -29.05 14.13 -36.39
N LYS A 10 -28.30 14.88 -35.58
CA LYS A 10 -26.99 15.43 -35.96
C LYS A 10 -25.91 14.44 -35.55
N THR A 11 -25.55 13.54 -36.46
CA THR A 11 -24.34 12.73 -36.37
C THR A 11 -23.11 13.63 -36.51
N HIS A 12 -22.63 14.16 -35.39
CA HIS A 12 -21.31 14.77 -35.29
C HIS A 12 -20.25 13.68 -35.49
N ARG A 13 -19.75 13.55 -36.73
CA ARG A 13 -18.52 12.82 -37.02
C ARG A 13 -17.36 13.63 -36.46
N THR A 14 -17.04 13.39 -35.19
CA THR A 14 -15.84 13.91 -34.55
C THR A 14 -14.65 13.30 -35.27
N TYR A 15 -13.96 14.12 -36.07
CA TYR A 15 -12.68 13.79 -36.67
C TYR A 15 -11.71 13.41 -35.56
N GLN A 16 -11.52 12.10 -35.37
CA GLN A 16 -10.49 11.52 -34.54
C GLN A 16 -9.15 11.77 -35.25
N ARG A 17 -8.64 13.00 -35.11
CA ARG A 17 -7.32 13.41 -35.56
C ARG A 17 -6.32 12.64 -34.70
N SER A 18 -5.98 11.44 -35.17
CA SER A 18 -4.94 10.58 -34.64
C SER A 18 -3.63 11.38 -34.67
N SER A 19 -3.37 12.09 -33.59
CA SER A 19 -2.04 12.54 -33.23
C SER A 19 -1.20 11.28 -33.11
N ARG A 20 -0.48 10.96 -34.20
CA ARG A 20 0.62 10.01 -34.16
C ARG A 20 1.62 10.57 -33.16
N ILE A 21 1.44 10.23 -31.89
CA ILE A 21 2.43 10.39 -30.85
C ILE A 21 3.62 9.59 -31.37
N GLY A 22 4.60 10.29 -31.92
CA GLY A 22 5.84 9.71 -32.40
C GLY A 22 6.51 9.08 -31.20
N ILE A 23 6.33 7.76 -31.02
CA ILE A 23 6.98 6.99 -29.97
C ILE A 23 8.48 7.06 -30.26
N ARG A 24 9.15 8.00 -29.59
CA ARG A 24 10.58 8.22 -29.69
C ARG A 24 11.25 6.92 -29.24
N ARG A 25 11.98 6.27 -30.15
CA ARG A 25 12.71 5.05 -29.80
C ARG A 25 13.83 5.42 -28.80
N PRO A 26 13.92 4.74 -27.65
CA PRO A 26 14.98 5.00 -26.67
C PRO A 26 16.33 4.71 -27.31
N SER A 27 17.22 5.70 -27.31
CA SER A 27 18.49 5.63 -28.02
C SER A 27 19.57 4.94 -27.17
N SER A 28 19.51 5.11 -25.85
CA SER A 28 20.50 4.59 -24.92
C SER A 28 20.16 3.18 -24.39
N PHE A 29 21.20 2.42 -24.04
CA PHE A 29 21.06 1.08 -23.45
C PHE A 29 20.35 1.11 -22.09
N THR A 30 20.61 2.13 -21.27
CA THR A 30 19.96 2.33 -19.97
C THR A 30 18.47 2.62 -20.10
N GLU A 31 18.05 3.44 -21.08
CA GLU A 31 16.62 3.65 -21.35
C GLU A 31 15.92 2.36 -21.79
N ARG A 32 16.57 1.52 -22.60
CA ARG A 32 16.01 0.22 -23.00
C ARG A 32 15.82 -0.71 -21.81
N LEU A 33 16.79 -0.75 -20.88
CA LEU A 33 16.67 -1.53 -19.64
C LEU A 33 15.54 -1.02 -18.74
N LEU A 34 15.41 0.30 -18.56
CA LEU A 34 14.32 0.89 -17.78
C LEU A 34 12.96 0.62 -18.42
N TYR A 35 12.85 0.69 -19.75
CA TYR A 35 11.61 0.40 -20.46
C TYR A 35 11.23 -1.08 -20.36
N GLN A 36 12.21 -1.98 -20.52
CA GLN A 36 11.99 -3.43 -20.40
C GLN A 36 11.61 -3.81 -18.96
N PHE A 37 12.25 -3.20 -17.96
CA PHE A 37 11.90 -3.36 -16.56
C PHE A 37 10.48 -2.87 -16.29
N SER A 38 10.10 -1.70 -16.80
CA SER A 38 8.74 -1.15 -16.68
C SER A 38 7.68 -2.08 -17.28
N ILE A 39 7.91 -2.64 -18.47
CA ILE A 39 6.98 -3.59 -19.11
C ILE A 39 6.85 -4.88 -18.29
N ASN A 40 7.97 -5.46 -17.84
CA ASN A 40 7.94 -6.66 -17.00
C ASN A 40 7.24 -6.41 -15.67
N LEU A 41 7.49 -5.26 -15.04
CA LEU A 41 6.82 -4.83 -13.82
C LEU A 41 5.32 -4.68 -14.03
N GLN A 42 4.89 -4.05 -15.14
CA GLN A 42 3.48 -3.95 -15.52
C GLN A 42 2.82 -5.32 -15.73
N PHE A 43 3.52 -6.29 -16.33
CA PHE A 43 2.97 -7.62 -16.56
C PHE A 43 2.77 -8.39 -15.25
N ILE A 44 3.78 -8.38 -14.38
CA ILE A 44 3.71 -8.99 -13.03
C ILE A 44 2.59 -8.33 -12.23
N TRP A 45 2.52 -7.01 -12.28
CA TRP A 45 1.46 -6.21 -11.66
C TRP A 45 0.06 -6.63 -12.10
N ARG A 46 -0.17 -6.74 -13.42
CA ARG A 46 -1.47 -7.20 -13.97
C ARG A 46 -1.83 -8.62 -13.54
N ARG A 47 -0.84 -9.50 -13.34
CA ARG A 47 -1.09 -10.88 -12.87
C ARG A 47 -1.44 -10.90 -11.38
N LEU A 48 -0.75 -10.11 -10.56
CA LEU A 48 -1.08 -9.91 -9.15
C LEU A 48 -2.49 -9.31 -9.01
N LEU A 49 -2.79 -8.24 -9.74
CA LEU A 49 -4.13 -7.62 -9.75
C LEU A 49 -5.24 -8.60 -10.10
N ARG A 50 -5.05 -9.50 -11.07
CA ARG A 50 -6.05 -10.53 -11.40
C ARG A 50 -6.28 -11.52 -10.25
N GLY A 51 -5.21 -11.93 -9.56
CA GLY A 51 -5.33 -12.80 -8.38
C GLY A 51 -6.07 -12.10 -7.24
N VAL A 52 -5.69 -10.85 -6.97
CA VAL A 52 -6.35 -9.93 -6.05
C VAL A 52 -7.84 -9.80 -6.32
N GLN A 53 -8.22 -9.56 -7.59
CA GLN A 53 -9.62 -9.45 -8.00
C GLN A 53 -10.40 -10.75 -7.79
N SER A 54 -9.78 -11.92 -8.02
CA SER A 54 -10.42 -13.23 -7.77
C SER A 54 -10.71 -13.46 -6.29
N VAL A 55 -9.77 -13.08 -5.41
CA VAL A 55 -9.96 -13.18 -3.95
C VAL A 55 -11.00 -12.18 -3.48
N ALA A 56 -10.93 -10.93 -3.95
CA ALA A 56 -11.94 -9.91 -3.65
C ALA A 56 -13.35 -10.35 -4.07
N ALA A 57 -13.49 -11.00 -5.25
CA ALA A 57 -14.75 -11.55 -5.72
C ALA A 57 -15.25 -12.73 -4.86
N ARG A 58 -14.36 -13.53 -4.25
CA ARG A 58 -14.74 -14.58 -3.29
C ARG A 58 -15.18 -14.02 -1.95
N VAL A 59 -14.45 -13.04 -1.41
CA VAL A 59 -14.83 -12.33 -0.18
C VAL A 59 -16.20 -11.66 -0.36
N ARG A 60 -16.50 -11.15 -1.57
CA ARG A 60 -17.80 -10.56 -1.91
C ARG A 60 -18.97 -11.55 -1.89
N ARG A 61 -18.74 -12.87 -1.92
CA ARG A 61 -19.82 -13.90 -1.92
C ARG A 61 -20.33 -14.30 -0.53
N ILE A 62 -19.54 -14.10 0.53
CA ILE A 62 -19.90 -14.44 1.92
C ILE A 62 -21.16 -13.70 2.46
N PRO A 63 -21.48 -12.44 2.09
CA PRO A 63 -22.58 -11.70 2.71
C PRO A 63 -23.99 -12.03 2.21
N GLN A 64 -24.15 -12.86 1.15
CA GLN A 64 -25.47 -13.11 0.56
C GLN A 64 -26.45 -13.80 1.54
N LEU A 65 -25.93 -14.44 2.59
CA LEU A 65 -26.75 -15.05 3.65
C LEU A 65 -27.10 -14.06 4.78
N LEU A 66 -26.34 -12.96 4.92
CA LEU A 66 -26.55 -11.93 5.96
C LEU A 66 -27.41 -10.76 5.47
N SER A 67 -27.58 -10.61 4.15
CA SER A 67 -28.40 -9.55 3.54
C SER A 67 -29.90 -9.67 3.78
N SER A 68 -30.39 -10.78 4.33
CA SER A 68 -31.80 -10.94 4.68
C SER A 68 -32.21 -10.22 5.97
N LEU A 69 -31.25 -9.77 6.80
CA LEU A 69 -31.54 -9.28 8.16
C LEU A 69 -31.15 -7.82 8.43
N ALA A 70 -30.38 -7.16 7.56
CA ALA A 70 -29.84 -5.81 7.84
C ALA A 70 -29.86 -4.87 6.63
N SER A 71 -29.89 -3.57 6.89
CA SER A 71 -29.80 -2.53 5.84
C SER A 71 -28.48 -2.65 5.08
N PRO A 72 -28.48 -2.45 3.74
CA PRO A 72 -27.29 -2.63 2.90
C PRO A 72 -26.11 -1.75 3.35
N LEU A 73 -26.40 -0.56 3.89
CA LEU A 73 -25.40 0.35 4.44
C LEU A 73 -24.69 -0.23 5.68
N ASN A 74 -25.43 -0.84 6.60
CA ASN A 74 -24.85 -1.40 7.83
C ASN A 74 -23.97 -2.61 7.52
N ILE A 75 -24.36 -3.42 6.54
CA ILE A 75 -23.57 -4.56 6.07
C ILE A 75 -22.26 -4.08 5.44
N ALA A 76 -22.31 -3.07 4.56
CA ALA A 76 -21.12 -2.51 3.93
C ALA A 76 -20.16 -1.90 4.96
N LYS A 77 -20.67 -1.12 5.92
CA LYS A 77 -19.88 -0.55 7.04
C LYS A 77 -19.25 -1.64 7.89
N CYS A 78 -20.02 -2.66 8.29
CA CYS A 78 -19.51 -3.77 9.09
C CYS A 78 -18.38 -4.49 8.35
N ARG A 79 -18.58 -4.82 7.06
CA ARG A 79 -17.57 -5.45 6.21
C ARG A 79 -16.30 -4.60 6.10
N TYR A 80 -16.44 -3.30 5.90
CA TYR A 80 -15.31 -2.37 5.87
C TYR A 80 -14.56 -2.38 7.21
N VAL A 81 -15.28 -2.24 8.33
CA VAL A 81 -14.67 -2.21 9.67
C VAL A 81 -13.96 -3.52 9.99
N VAL A 82 -14.61 -4.67 9.76
CA VAL A 82 -14.03 -6.00 10.02
C VAL A 82 -12.80 -6.22 9.15
N TRP A 83 -12.88 -5.92 7.85
CA TRP A 83 -11.73 -6.02 6.96
C TRP A 83 -10.59 -5.12 7.43
N HIS A 84 -10.89 -3.85 7.71
CA HIS A 84 -9.90 -2.84 8.05
C HIS A 84 -9.20 -3.13 9.38
N ILE A 85 -9.94 -3.52 10.42
CA ILE A 85 -9.36 -3.90 11.72
C ILE A 85 -8.59 -5.22 11.56
N GLY A 86 -9.20 -6.23 10.95
CA GLY A 86 -8.59 -7.55 10.79
C GLY A 86 -7.27 -7.50 10.01
N SER A 87 -7.26 -6.82 8.87
CA SER A 87 -6.05 -6.67 8.06
C SER A 87 -4.98 -5.87 8.80
N LYS A 88 -5.33 -4.76 9.44
CA LYS A 88 -4.39 -3.91 10.18
C LYS A 88 -3.74 -4.64 11.35
N VAL A 89 -4.51 -5.40 12.12
CA VAL A 89 -4.00 -6.15 13.27
C VAL A 89 -3.09 -7.28 12.79
N LEU A 90 -3.54 -8.07 11.80
CA LEU A 90 -2.75 -9.18 11.27
C LEU A 90 -1.44 -8.71 10.65
N LEU A 91 -1.50 -7.73 9.73
CA LEU A 91 -0.31 -7.13 9.13
C LEU A 91 0.54 -6.43 10.20
N GLY A 92 -0.07 -5.66 11.08
CA GLY A 92 0.62 -4.93 12.13
C GLY A 92 1.47 -5.84 13.01
N LEU A 93 0.96 -7.01 13.41
CA LEU A 93 1.71 -7.97 14.22
C LEU A 93 2.91 -8.56 13.47
N VAL A 94 2.71 -8.97 12.21
CA VAL A 94 3.80 -9.53 11.38
C VAL A 94 4.84 -8.46 11.06
N TYR A 95 4.42 -7.22 10.82
CA TYR A 95 5.31 -6.13 10.44
C TYR A 95 6.11 -5.64 11.63
N PHE A 96 5.43 -5.48 12.75
CA PHE A 96 6.05 -5.02 13.98
C PHE A 96 7.21 -5.93 14.40
N SER A 97 7.05 -7.26 14.30
CA SER A 97 8.12 -8.19 14.63
C SER A 97 9.30 -8.09 13.67
N ILE A 98 9.05 -8.01 12.35
CA ILE A 98 10.11 -7.94 11.35
C ILE A 98 10.86 -6.60 11.38
N ILE A 99 10.14 -5.48 11.50
CA ILE A 99 10.73 -4.14 11.58
C ILE A 99 11.52 -3.99 12.87
N ALA A 100 11.01 -4.48 14.01
CA ALA A 100 11.76 -4.44 15.27
C ALA A 100 13.08 -5.20 15.16
N GLU A 101 13.09 -6.36 14.50
CA GLU A 101 14.30 -7.14 14.29
C GLU A 101 15.27 -6.46 13.30
N GLY A 102 14.76 -5.92 12.19
CA GLY A 102 15.57 -5.14 11.24
C GLY A 102 16.20 -3.90 11.88
N LEU A 103 15.46 -3.19 12.75
CA LEU A 103 15.98 -2.04 13.49
C LEU A 103 17.10 -2.41 14.46
N ARG A 104 16.97 -3.52 15.19
CA ARG A 104 18.04 -4.01 16.09
C ARG A 104 19.33 -4.29 15.33
N GLN A 105 19.22 -4.79 14.10
CA GLN A 105 20.36 -5.13 13.26
C GLN A 105 21.00 -3.91 12.61
N LEU A 106 20.19 -2.97 12.09
CA LEU A 106 20.71 -1.76 11.45
C LEU A 106 21.29 -0.75 12.45
N VAL A 107 20.67 -0.62 13.62
CA VAL A 107 21.12 0.32 14.65
C VAL A 107 21.24 -0.46 15.97
N PRO A 108 22.40 -1.11 16.21
CA PRO A 108 22.63 -1.87 17.44
C PRO A 108 22.40 -1.06 18.71
N THR A 109 22.58 0.26 18.65
CA THR A 109 22.28 1.20 19.73
C THR A 109 20.81 1.19 20.15
N LEU A 110 19.85 0.95 19.24
CA LEU A 110 18.43 0.82 19.56
C LEU A 110 18.09 -0.51 20.24
N GLY A 111 18.96 -1.51 20.10
CA GLY A 111 18.91 -2.77 20.87
C GLY A 111 19.53 -2.65 22.26
N GLN A 112 20.08 -1.49 22.64
CA GLN A 112 20.52 -1.25 24.00
C GLN A 112 19.31 -0.97 24.90
N ARG A 113 19.38 -1.51 26.12
CA ARG A 113 18.33 -1.35 27.13
C ARG A 113 18.20 0.13 27.51
N LEU A 114 16.97 0.65 27.59
CA LEU A 114 16.69 2.07 27.84
C LEU A 114 17.41 2.64 29.06
N TYR A 115 17.60 1.84 30.12
CA TYR A 115 18.22 2.32 31.36
C TYR A 115 19.68 2.75 31.20
N LYS A 116 20.36 2.37 30.10
CA LYS A 116 21.73 2.81 29.82
C LYS A 116 21.81 4.23 29.27
N LEU A 117 20.68 4.84 28.91
CA LEU A 117 20.67 6.21 28.39
C LEU A 117 20.78 7.22 29.55
N PRO A 118 21.68 8.22 29.45
CA PRO A 118 21.80 9.26 30.46
C PRO A 118 20.47 10.01 30.58
N GLY A 119 19.95 10.12 31.82
CA GLY A 119 18.68 10.79 32.11
C GLY A 119 17.48 9.86 32.37
N LEU A 120 17.59 8.55 32.10
CA LEU A 120 16.51 7.56 32.33
C LEU A 120 16.83 6.54 33.44
N SER A 121 17.80 6.84 34.31
CA SER A 121 18.22 5.92 35.38
C SER A 121 17.10 5.57 36.37
N PHE A 122 16.07 6.42 36.49
CA PHE A 122 14.93 6.18 37.37
C PHE A 122 14.02 5.03 36.93
N LEU A 123 14.10 4.57 35.67
CA LEU A 123 13.36 3.39 35.21
C LEU A 123 14.01 2.06 35.61
N GLN A 124 15.21 2.11 36.19
CA GLN A 124 15.92 0.91 36.66
C GLN A 124 15.15 0.18 37.77
N ASP A 125 14.39 0.91 38.58
CA ASP A 125 13.63 0.36 39.72
C ASP A 125 12.33 -0.35 39.29
N TYR A 126 11.94 -0.25 38.01
CA TYR A 126 10.77 -0.94 37.46
C TYR A 126 11.16 -2.25 36.77
N GLU A 127 10.79 -3.37 37.39
CA GLU A 127 11.08 -4.73 36.92
C GLU A 127 10.58 -5.00 35.48
N ALA A 128 9.47 -4.37 35.09
CA ALA A 128 8.88 -4.47 33.75
C ALA A 128 9.73 -3.80 32.65
N THR A 129 10.51 -2.77 32.99
CA THR A 129 11.24 -1.95 32.00
C THR A 129 12.62 -2.51 31.68
N TYR A 130 13.11 -3.49 32.44
CA TYR A 130 14.45 -4.05 32.28
C TYR A 130 14.67 -4.74 30.93
N ARG A 131 13.58 -5.22 30.30
CA ARG A 131 13.60 -5.86 28.97
C ARG A 131 13.01 -4.98 27.86
N LEU A 132 12.68 -3.73 28.16
CA LEU A 132 12.14 -2.83 27.14
C LEU A 132 13.30 -2.34 26.26
N ASP A 133 13.35 -2.87 25.05
CA ASP A 133 14.21 -2.33 23.99
C ASP A 133 13.55 -1.07 23.40
N LEU A 134 14.36 -0.18 22.83
CA LEU A 134 13.89 0.98 22.08
C LEU A 134 13.40 0.60 20.68
N ALA A 135 13.92 -0.51 20.13
CA ALA A 135 13.59 -0.99 18.79
C ALA A 135 12.09 -1.22 18.54
N PRO A 136 11.30 -1.87 19.42
CA PRO A 136 9.86 -2.05 19.22
C PRO A 136 9.09 -0.72 19.21
N ILE A 137 9.48 0.24 20.05
CA ILE A 137 8.84 1.57 20.07
C ILE A 137 9.07 2.29 18.74
N PHE A 138 10.32 2.30 18.25
CA PHE A 138 10.64 2.87 16.96
C PHE A 138 9.99 2.11 15.80
N ALA A 139 9.91 0.78 15.87
CA ALA A 139 9.21 -0.04 14.89
C ALA A 139 7.73 0.33 14.82
N PHE A 140 7.07 0.60 15.95
CA PHE A 140 5.68 1.05 15.98
C PHE A 140 5.50 2.42 15.32
N PHE A 141 6.36 3.39 15.62
CA PHE A 141 6.32 4.70 14.96
C PHE A 141 6.56 4.60 13.46
N LEU A 142 7.53 3.78 13.03
CA LEU A 142 7.84 3.55 11.63
C LEU A 142 6.65 2.88 10.92
N LEU A 143 6.03 1.88 11.56
CA LEU A 143 4.81 1.24 11.07
C LEU A 143 3.67 2.24 10.85
N LEU A 144 3.42 3.14 11.81
CA LEU A 144 2.40 4.19 11.68
C LEU A 144 2.71 5.17 10.55
N ALA A 145 3.98 5.59 10.43
CA ALA A 145 4.44 6.48 9.39
C ALA A 145 4.25 5.86 8.00
N VAL A 146 4.72 4.61 7.81
CA VAL A 146 4.57 3.84 6.57
C VAL A 146 3.09 3.68 6.24
N TRP A 147 2.26 3.31 7.20
CA TRP A 147 0.82 3.13 6.97
C TRP A 147 0.12 4.43 6.52
N SER A 148 0.40 5.54 7.19
CA SER A 148 -0.16 6.86 6.83
C SER A 148 0.28 7.29 5.43
N LEU A 149 1.55 7.04 5.12
CA LEU A 149 2.16 7.42 3.86
C LEU A 149 1.60 6.61 2.69
N TRP A 150 1.40 5.30 2.87
CA TRP A 150 0.75 4.45 1.87
C TRP A 150 -0.64 4.93 1.51
N GLY A 151 -1.43 5.35 2.51
CA GLY A 151 -2.76 5.93 2.28
C GLY A 151 -2.71 7.21 1.45
N SER A 152 -1.67 8.03 1.65
CA SER A 152 -1.47 9.27 0.88
C SER A 152 -0.98 8.99 -0.54
N LEU A 153 -0.03 8.05 -0.70
CA LEU A 153 0.53 7.66 -1.99
C LEU A 153 -0.55 7.07 -2.91
N LEU A 154 -1.38 6.18 -2.38
CA LEU A 154 -2.46 5.57 -3.16
C LEU A 154 -3.52 6.56 -3.59
N LYS A 155 -3.86 7.55 -2.76
CA LYS A 155 -4.78 8.62 -3.17
C LYS A 155 -4.24 9.35 -4.39
N ILE A 156 -2.96 9.73 -4.38
CA ILE A 156 -2.33 10.43 -5.51
C ILE A 156 -2.25 9.55 -6.75
N TRP A 157 -1.97 8.25 -6.59
CA TRP A 157 -1.79 7.35 -7.73
C TRP A 157 -3.09 6.82 -8.32
N LEU A 158 -4.16 6.69 -7.53
CA LEU A 158 -5.40 6.03 -7.93
C LEU A 158 -6.53 7.05 -8.21
N LEU A 159 -6.58 8.16 -7.48
CA LEU A 159 -7.54 9.25 -7.72
C LEU A 159 -6.84 10.35 -8.50
N ASP A 160 -6.85 10.22 -9.83
CA ASP A 160 -6.42 11.29 -10.74
C ASP A 160 -7.38 12.49 -10.68
N ASP A 161 -8.57 12.32 -10.11
CA ASP A 161 -9.68 13.30 -10.13
C ASP A 161 -9.50 14.45 -9.12
N ASP A 162 -8.79 14.22 -8.01
CA ASP A 162 -8.44 15.29 -7.04
C ASP A 162 -7.16 16.05 -7.45
N SER A 163 -6.64 15.79 -8.65
CA SER A 163 -5.38 16.35 -9.13
C SER A 163 -5.41 17.88 -9.29
N GLU A 164 -6.59 18.50 -9.40
CA GLU A 164 -6.71 19.96 -9.47
C GLU A 164 -6.45 20.65 -8.12
N ARG A 165 -6.60 19.93 -7.00
CA ARG A 165 -6.50 20.53 -5.65
C ARG A 165 -5.06 20.70 -5.16
N TYR A 166 -4.12 19.95 -5.74
CA TYR A 166 -2.72 19.95 -5.34
C TYR A 166 -1.84 20.44 -6.49
N SER A 167 -0.96 21.42 -6.19
CA SER A 167 0.10 21.83 -7.13
C SER A 167 0.97 20.63 -7.51
N ASP A 168 1.41 20.56 -8.77
CA ASP A 168 2.24 19.48 -9.29
C ASP A 168 3.54 19.29 -8.48
N SER A 169 4.11 20.37 -7.96
CA SER A 169 5.27 20.33 -7.07
C SER A 169 5.00 19.55 -5.78
N HIS A 170 3.77 19.67 -5.23
CA HIS A 170 3.37 18.96 -4.01
C HIS A 170 3.17 17.47 -4.27
N LYS A 171 2.55 17.10 -5.41
CA LYS A 171 2.42 15.70 -5.85
C LYS A 171 3.78 15.05 -6.01
N LEU A 172 4.72 15.74 -6.65
CA LEU A 172 6.09 15.25 -6.84
C LEU A 172 6.80 15.06 -5.50
N LEU A 173 6.68 16.03 -4.58
CA LEU A 173 7.27 15.93 -3.24
C LEU A 173 6.72 14.72 -2.48
N ILE A 174 5.39 14.55 -2.41
CA ILE A 174 4.79 13.40 -1.71
C ILE A 174 5.20 12.09 -2.38
N SER A 175 5.23 12.05 -3.71
CA SER A 175 5.66 10.85 -4.45
C SER A 175 7.12 10.50 -4.18
N MET A 176 8.02 11.49 -4.16
CA MET A 176 9.45 11.28 -3.87
C MET A 176 9.67 10.86 -2.41
N LEU A 177 9.04 11.57 -1.47
CA LEU A 177 9.09 11.25 -0.04
C LEU A 177 8.57 9.83 0.21
N GLY A 178 7.46 9.50 -0.45
CA GLY A 178 6.85 8.21 -0.31
C GLY A 178 7.66 7.08 -0.92
N CYS A 179 8.20 7.28 -2.12
CA CYS A 179 9.10 6.32 -2.73
C CYS A 179 10.36 6.09 -1.86
N THR A 180 10.90 7.16 -1.25
CA THR A 180 12.09 7.06 -0.38
C THR A 180 11.78 6.26 0.88
N ILE A 181 10.66 6.54 1.55
CA ILE A 181 10.27 5.83 2.77
C ILE A 181 9.95 4.36 2.47
N LEU A 182 9.29 4.08 1.34
CA LEU A 182 8.96 2.73 0.90
C LEU A 182 10.22 1.94 0.52
N ALA A 183 11.20 2.58 -0.12
CA ALA A 183 12.51 1.98 -0.38
C ALA A 183 13.26 1.67 0.93
N ALA A 184 13.20 2.57 1.92
CA ALA A 184 13.79 2.35 3.23
C ALA A 184 13.11 1.20 3.99
N ASP A 185 11.77 1.12 3.94
CA ASP A 185 10.98 0.02 4.54
C ASP A 185 11.29 -1.33 3.86
N ALA A 186 11.34 -1.37 2.54
CA ALA A 186 11.71 -2.57 1.79
C ALA A 186 13.15 -3.02 2.09
N TYR A 187 14.08 -2.06 2.24
CA TYR A 187 15.45 -2.36 2.65
C TYR A 187 15.52 -2.92 4.07
N LEU A 188 14.83 -2.28 5.03
CA LEU A 188 14.68 -2.77 6.40
C LEU A 188 14.16 -4.21 6.43
N PHE A 189 13.06 -4.47 5.71
CA PHE A 189 12.47 -5.80 5.61
C PHE A 189 13.45 -6.81 5.01
N TYR A 190 14.12 -6.45 3.90
CA TYR A 190 15.14 -7.29 3.29
C TYR A 190 16.26 -7.64 4.26
N THR A 191 16.79 -6.66 5.00
CA THR A 191 17.86 -6.90 5.98
C THR A 191 17.42 -7.82 7.10
N ALA A 192 16.22 -7.62 7.65
CA ALA A 192 15.65 -8.48 8.68
C ALA A 192 15.52 -9.94 8.19
N VAL A 193 14.95 -10.15 7.00
CA VAL A 193 14.76 -11.49 6.44
C VAL A 193 16.08 -12.14 6.03
N ALA A 194 17.02 -11.36 5.50
CA ALA A 194 18.35 -11.86 5.12
C ALA A 194 19.10 -12.42 6.34
N GLN A 195 18.98 -11.78 7.49
CA GLN A 195 19.62 -12.22 8.74
C GLN A 195 18.88 -13.38 9.41
N MET A 196 17.55 -13.49 9.24
CA MET A 196 16.82 -14.71 9.61
C MET A 196 17.15 -15.90 8.70
N GLY A 197 17.64 -15.62 7.48
CA GLY A 197 18.13 -16.62 6.54
C GLY A 197 19.46 -17.21 6.97
N TRP A 198 19.63 -18.51 6.76
CA TRP A 198 20.74 -19.30 7.31
C TRP A 198 22.12 -19.01 6.68
N SER A 199 22.24 -18.00 5.82
CA SER A 199 23.49 -17.68 5.15
C SER A 199 23.69 -16.17 5.10
N GLY A 200 24.80 -15.67 5.65
CA GLY A 200 25.24 -14.27 5.52
C GLY A 200 25.63 -13.84 4.09
N SER A 201 25.08 -14.51 3.06
CA SER A 201 25.26 -14.20 1.64
C SER A 201 23.96 -13.68 1.04
N PHE A 202 24.04 -13.11 -0.17
CA PHE A 202 22.88 -12.63 -0.92
C PHE A 202 21.75 -13.67 -0.96
N SER A 203 20.64 -13.36 -0.31
CA SER A 203 19.53 -14.30 -0.12
C SER A 203 18.43 -14.01 -1.12
N PHE A 204 18.35 -14.82 -2.17
CA PHE A 204 17.27 -14.73 -3.16
C PHE A 204 15.88 -14.92 -2.51
N SER A 205 15.80 -15.71 -1.42
CA SER A 205 14.55 -15.88 -0.68
C SER A 205 14.10 -14.57 0.00
N ALA A 206 15.03 -13.75 0.49
CA ALA A 206 14.71 -12.45 1.07
C ALA A 206 14.10 -11.49 0.04
N ILE A 207 14.59 -11.50 -1.21
CA ILE A 207 14.02 -10.70 -2.30
C ILE A 207 12.59 -11.16 -2.63
N ILE A 208 12.38 -12.48 -2.75
CA ILE A 208 11.03 -13.03 -3.00
C ILE A 208 10.09 -12.67 -1.85
N ALA A 209 10.54 -12.82 -0.60
CA ALA A 209 9.75 -12.48 0.59
C ALA A 209 9.40 -10.99 0.61
N THR A 210 10.36 -10.10 0.34
CA THR A 210 10.14 -8.64 0.26
C THR A 210 9.16 -8.29 -0.86
N THR A 211 9.28 -8.95 -2.01
CA THR A 211 8.37 -8.75 -3.15
C THR A 211 6.95 -9.21 -2.81
N ALA A 212 6.82 -10.38 -2.18
CA ALA A 212 5.53 -10.90 -1.71
C ALA A 212 4.91 -9.97 -0.66
N TYR A 213 5.71 -9.46 0.27
CA TYR A 213 5.33 -8.49 1.28
C TYR A 213 4.74 -7.20 0.65
N VAL A 214 5.47 -6.58 -0.29
CA VAL A 214 4.99 -5.37 -0.99
C VAL A 214 3.70 -5.68 -1.76
N GLY A 215 3.61 -6.85 -2.38
CA GLY A 215 2.40 -7.30 -3.08
C GLY A 215 1.18 -7.43 -2.15
N VAL A 216 1.36 -7.98 -0.94
CA VAL A 216 0.29 -8.12 0.06
C VAL A 216 -0.17 -6.75 0.56
N LEU A 217 0.74 -5.80 0.79
CA LEU A 217 0.35 -4.43 1.18
C LEU A 217 -0.54 -3.79 0.15
N ILE A 218 -0.08 -3.81 -1.09
CA ILE A 218 -0.78 -3.21 -2.21
C ILE A 218 -2.16 -3.84 -2.34
N PHE A 219 -2.26 -5.17 -2.21
CA PHE A 219 -3.53 -5.86 -2.24
C PHE A 219 -4.48 -5.38 -1.14
N VAL A 220 -4.01 -5.37 0.12
CA VAL A 220 -4.83 -5.00 1.27
C VAL A 220 -5.31 -3.56 1.18
N LEU A 221 -4.42 -2.67 0.75
CA LEU A 221 -4.75 -1.26 0.54
C LEU A 221 -5.76 -1.08 -0.59
N TYR A 222 -5.61 -1.79 -1.71
CA TYR A 222 -6.56 -1.79 -2.81
C TYR A 222 -7.95 -2.27 -2.37
N VAL A 223 -8.03 -3.39 -1.64
CA VAL A 223 -9.32 -3.89 -1.13
C VAL A 223 -9.94 -2.93 -0.13
N SER A 224 -9.12 -2.33 0.75
CA SER A 224 -9.61 -1.31 1.70
C SER A 224 -10.14 -0.07 0.98
N HIS A 225 -9.56 0.29 -0.17
CA HIS A 225 -10.04 1.40 -1.00
C HIS A 225 -11.39 1.07 -1.64
N GLN A 226 -11.49 -0.09 -2.30
CA GLN A 226 -12.72 -0.52 -2.95
C GLN A 226 -13.89 -0.62 -1.96
N LEU A 227 -13.64 -1.13 -0.75
CA LEU A 227 -14.66 -1.22 0.29
C LEU A 227 -15.12 0.16 0.78
N ARG A 228 -14.25 1.17 0.73
CA ARG A 228 -14.59 2.54 1.10
C ARG A 228 -15.47 3.19 0.04
N GLU A 229 -15.13 3.03 -1.24
CA GLU A 229 -15.97 3.48 -2.35
C GLU A 229 -17.38 2.87 -2.30
N ASP A 230 -17.49 1.56 -2.04
CA ASP A 230 -18.78 0.89 -1.87
C ASP A 230 -19.63 1.53 -0.75
N VAL A 231 -18.99 1.99 0.34
CA VAL A 231 -19.67 2.64 1.48
C VAL A 231 -20.08 4.06 1.13
N ASP A 232 -19.22 4.80 0.42
CA ASP A 232 -19.49 6.19 0.03
C ASP A 232 -20.62 6.26 -1.01
N GLN A 233 -20.63 5.35 -2.00
CA GLN A 233 -21.72 5.21 -2.97
C GLN A 233 -23.09 4.94 -2.30
N LEU A 234 -23.11 4.06 -1.30
CA LEU A 234 -24.34 3.76 -0.54
C LEU A 234 -24.79 4.91 0.38
N ARG A 235 -23.88 5.83 0.70
CA ARG A 235 -24.19 7.02 1.50
C ARG A 235 -24.76 8.16 0.63
N GLY A 236 -24.61 8.08 -0.70
CA GLY A 236 -25.02 9.12 -1.63
C GLY A 236 -24.12 10.36 -1.57
N ILE A 237 -22.82 10.16 -1.27
CA ILE A 237 -21.79 11.20 -1.27
C ILE A 237 -20.90 11.00 -2.49
#